data_AF-A0A8G1IYJ4-F1
#
_entry.id   AF-A0A8G1IYJ4-F1
#
_cell.length_a   1.000
_cell.length_b   1.000
_cell.length_c   1.000
_cell.angle_alpha   90.00
_cell.angle_beta   90.00
_cell.angle_gamma   90.00
#
_symmetry.space_group_name_H-M   'P 1'
#
loop_
_entity.id
_entity.type
_entity.pdbx_description
1 polymer ?
#
loop_
_entity_poly.entity_id
_entity_poly.type
_entity_poly.pdbx_seq_one_letter_code
_entity_poly.pdbx_strand_id
1 'polypeptide(L)'
;MNKIFKQLGADSAYLLSSFPIAIPAFVITVTGFAAGIGTAVVWVGVPILAATLLAMRGLAAAGRSQLAGVLGHPIAAPRYKRAADHASPVRRFLTPLTDGQSWLNLLWGLVNFPLAVAGFAVAVAWWAATVASLAYPLYAWVIHRTAGDNDGLEYATRWLGWGDSYLAMSALAVLGGLVMAVLLPLVLRGFALTQAGLGRGLLASLSEMDTPRPPVRTVTADAEVTRVHERLSAA
;
A
#
# COMPACT_ATOMS: atom_id res chain seq x y z
N MET A 1 11.35 1.19 22.57
CA MET A 1 12.10 0.72 21.38
C MET A 1 11.39 -0.36 20.56
N ASN A 2 10.87 -1.45 21.16
CA ASN A 2 10.32 -2.60 20.40
C ASN A 2 9.17 -2.28 19.42
N LYS A 3 8.38 -1.23 19.67
CA LYS A 3 7.28 -0.82 18.77
C LYS A 3 7.80 -0.26 17.45
N ILE A 4 8.89 0.52 17.47
CA ILE A 4 9.46 1.16 16.27
C ILE A 4 10.08 0.10 15.36
N PHE A 5 10.85 -0.84 15.92
CA PHE A 5 11.44 -1.94 15.14
C PHE A 5 10.37 -2.86 14.53
N LYS A 6 9.33 -3.20 15.29
CA LYS A 6 8.20 -3.99 14.76
C LYS A 6 7.48 -3.26 13.63
N GLN A 7 7.29 -1.95 13.76
CA GLN A 7 6.61 -1.15 12.74
C GLN A 7 7.47 -0.96 11.50
N LEU A 8 8.77 -0.70 11.65
CA LEU A 8 9.72 -0.65 10.54
C LEU A 8 9.76 -1.97 9.75
N GLY A 9 9.74 -3.10 10.45
CA GLY A 9 9.66 -4.42 9.83
C GLY A 9 8.36 -4.62 9.05
N ALA A 10 7.23 -4.19 9.61
CA ALA A 10 5.92 -4.26 8.95
C ALA A 10 5.86 -3.34 7.71
N ASP A 11 6.35 -2.11 7.81
CA ASP A 11 6.37 -1.15 6.70
C ASP A 11 7.31 -1.63 5.57
N SER A 12 8.48 -2.16 5.92
CA SER A 12 9.40 -2.76 4.94
C SER A 12 8.77 -3.97 4.27
N ALA A 13 8.23 -4.91 5.05
CA ALA A 13 7.56 -6.09 4.50
C ALA A 13 6.40 -5.72 3.59
N TYR A 14 5.61 -4.71 3.94
CA TYR A 14 4.53 -4.18 3.12
C TYR A 14 5.05 -3.64 1.77
N LEU A 15 6.03 -2.74 1.78
CA LEU A 15 6.56 -2.15 0.55
C LEU A 15 7.23 -3.21 -0.36
N LEU A 16 7.97 -4.14 0.24
CA LEU A 16 8.62 -5.22 -0.51
C LEU A 16 7.62 -6.23 -1.09
N SER A 17 6.57 -6.60 -0.34
CA SER A 17 5.56 -7.58 -0.79
C SER A 17 4.46 -6.97 -1.66
N SER A 18 4.30 -5.64 -1.65
CA SER A 18 3.30 -5.01 -2.50
C SER A 18 3.65 -5.08 -3.99
N PHE A 19 4.92 -4.95 -4.35
CA PHE A 19 5.37 -5.06 -5.74
C PHE A 19 5.03 -6.41 -6.41
N PRO A 20 5.38 -7.58 -5.85
CA PRO A 20 5.03 -8.87 -6.46
C PRO A 20 3.52 -9.13 -6.52
N ILE A 21 2.71 -8.45 -5.71
CA ILE A 21 1.24 -8.53 -5.77
C ILE A 21 0.69 -7.55 -6.81
N ALA A 22 1.30 -6.38 -6.97
CA ALA A 22 0.88 -5.37 -7.92
C ALA A 22 1.14 -5.77 -9.37
N ILE A 23 2.21 -6.54 -9.66
CA ILE A 23 2.51 -7.06 -11.00
C ILE A 23 1.34 -7.86 -11.59
N PRO A 24 0.89 -8.98 -10.99
CA PRO A 24 -0.20 -9.77 -11.56
C PRO A 24 -1.51 -8.97 -11.57
N ALA A 25 -1.76 -8.13 -10.57
CA ALA A 25 -2.94 -7.27 -10.53
C ALA A 25 -2.98 -6.31 -11.73
N PHE A 26 -1.85 -5.67 -12.06
CA PHE A 26 -1.74 -4.79 -13.20
C PHE A 26 -1.87 -5.54 -14.53
N VAL A 27 -1.17 -6.66 -14.68
CA VAL A 27 -1.22 -7.47 -15.91
C VAL A 27 -2.65 -7.95 -16.16
N ILE A 28 -3.32 -8.53 -15.15
CA ILE A 28 -4.71 -9.00 -15.28
C ILE A 28 -5.65 -7.84 -15.57
N THR A 29 -5.44 -6.69 -14.91
CA THR A 29 -6.24 -5.49 -15.15
C THR A 29 -6.12 -5.04 -16.60
N VAL A 30 -4.90 -4.78 -17.09
CA VAL A 30 -4.68 -4.26 -18.44
C VAL A 30 -5.09 -5.27 -19.51
N THR A 31 -4.61 -6.51 -19.41
CA THR A 31 -4.86 -7.54 -20.43
C THR A 31 -6.31 -8.02 -20.40
N GLY A 32 -6.87 -8.29 -19.22
CA GLY A 32 -8.24 -8.76 -19.07
C GLY A 32 -9.27 -7.70 -19.44
N PHE A 33 -9.01 -6.43 -19.10
CA PHE A 33 -9.86 -5.33 -19.51
C PHE A 33 -9.80 -5.07 -21.01
N ALA A 34 -8.59 -5.00 -21.59
CA ALA A 34 -8.42 -4.78 -23.02
C ALA A 34 -9.01 -5.94 -23.85
N ALA A 35 -8.77 -7.19 -23.45
CA ALA A 35 -9.35 -8.36 -24.10
C ALA A 35 -10.87 -8.42 -23.93
N GLY A 36 -11.37 -8.15 -22.72
CA GLY A 36 -12.80 -8.14 -22.41
C GLY A 36 -13.57 -7.08 -23.21
N ILE A 37 -13.06 -5.86 -23.31
CA ILE A 37 -13.69 -4.81 -24.12
C ILE A 37 -13.49 -5.08 -25.61
N GLY A 38 -12.29 -5.43 -26.05
CA GLY A 38 -11.98 -5.66 -27.46
C GLY A 38 -12.78 -6.81 -28.08
N THR A 39 -13.09 -7.84 -27.29
CA THR A 39 -13.91 -8.98 -27.74
C THR A 39 -15.38 -8.87 -27.33
N ALA A 40 -15.81 -7.76 -26.74
CA ALA A 40 -17.22 -7.55 -26.37
C ALA A 40 -18.14 -7.54 -27.60
N VAL A 41 -17.62 -7.11 -28.76
CA VAL A 41 -18.34 -7.09 -30.06
C VAL A 41 -18.84 -8.47 -30.46
N VAL A 42 -18.08 -9.52 -30.13
CA VAL A 42 -18.42 -10.92 -30.42
C VAL A 42 -19.08 -11.63 -29.24
N TRP A 43 -19.53 -10.88 -28.22
CA TRP A 43 -20.11 -11.37 -26.96
C TRP A 43 -19.17 -12.18 -26.05
N VAL A 44 -18.04 -12.70 -26.58
CA VAL A 44 -16.99 -13.40 -25.82
C VAL A 44 -16.32 -12.49 -24.78
N GLY A 45 -16.32 -11.17 -25.00
CA GLY A 45 -15.73 -10.22 -24.07
C GLY A 45 -16.44 -10.11 -22.72
N VAL A 46 -17.74 -10.35 -22.68
CA VAL A 46 -18.54 -10.30 -21.44
C VAL A 46 -18.05 -11.33 -20.41
N PRO A 47 -17.89 -12.62 -20.73
CA PRO A 47 -17.36 -13.59 -19.78
C PRO A 47 -15.89 -13.35 -19.43
N ILE A 48 -15.07 -12.86 -20.36
CA ILE A 48 -13.67 -12.49 -20.07
C ILE A 48 -13.64 -11.39 -19.00
N LEU A 49 -14.43 -10.33 -19.19
CA LEU A 49 -14.50 -9.21 -18.27
C LEU A 49 -15.02 -9.63 -16.88
N ALA A 50 -16.04 -10.50 -16.84
CA ALA A 50 -16.52 -11.08 -15.58
C ALA A 50 -15.44 -11.91 -14.86
N ALA A 51 -14.67 -12.72 -15.59
CA ALA A 51 -13.55 -13.48 -15.04
C ALA A 51 -12.44 -12.55 -14.51
N THR A 52 -12.10 -11.48 -15.23
CA THR A 52 -11.13 -10.46 -14.80
C THR A 52 -11.56 -9.81 -13.49
N LEU A 53 -12.82 -9.37 -13.39
CA LEU A 53 -13.36 -8.77 -12.17
C LEU A 53 -13.33 -9.75 -10.98
N LEU A 54 -13.61 -11.04 -11.23
CA LEU A 54 -13.54 -12.08 -10.20
C LEU A 54 -12.10 -12.34 -9.74
N ALA A 55 -11.15 -12.41 -10.67
CA ALA A 55 -9.72 -12.53 -10.35
C ALA A 55 -9.24 -11.33 -9.51
N MET A 56 -9.65 -10.12 -9.89
CA MET A 56 -9.31 -8.89 -9.17
C MET A 56 -9.92 -8.85 -7.76
N ARG A 57 -11.06 -9.46 -7.50
CA ARG A 57 -11.59 -9.61 -6.12
C ARG A 57 -10.65 -10.41 -5.22
N GLY A 58 -10.03 -11.47 -5.76
CA GLY A 58 -9.05 -12.28 -5.05
C GLY A 58 -7.78 -11.50 -4.75
N LEU A 59 -7.21 -10.83 -5.76
CA LEU A 59 -6.01 -10.00 -5.59
C LEU A 59 -6.24 -8.80 -4.66
N ALA A 60 -7.40 -8.15 -4.76
CA ALA A 60 -7.81 -7.10 -3.83
C ALA A 60 -7.98 -7.61 -2.39
N ALA A 61 -8.29 -8.90 -2.19
CA ALA A 61 -8.31 -9.51 -0.86
C ALA A 61 -6.90 -9.68 -0.29
N ALA A 62 -5.94 -10.09 -1.11
CA ALA A 62 -4.52 -10.14 -0.74
C ALA A 62 -3.94 -8.74 -0.47
N GLY A 63 -4.37 -7.72 -1.20
CA GLY A 63 -4.03 -6.33 -0.89
C GLY A 63 -4.57 -5.89 0.49
N ARG A 64 -5.84 -6.23 0.80
CA ARG A 64 -6.48 -5.91 2.09
C ARG A 64 -5.84 -6.60 3.28
N SER A 65 -5.37 -7.84 3.16
CA SER A 65 -4.71 -8.52 4.28
C SER A 65 -3.39 -7.85 4.66
N GLN A 66 -2.63 -7.33 3.69
CA GLN A 66 -1.42 -6.56 3.94
C GLN A 66 -1.68 -5.22 4.65
N LEU A 67 -2.76 -4.54 4.29
CA LEU A 67 -3.15 -3.26 4.89
C LEU A 67 -3.36 -3.35 6.42
N ALA A 68 -3.83 -4.49 6.92
CA ALA A 68 -4.04 -4.71 8.35
C ALA A 68 -2.72 -4.67 9.15
N GLY A 69 -1.60 -5.11 8.54
CA GLY A 69 -0.28 -5.09 9.16
C GLY A 69 0.28 -3.68 9.35
N VAL A 70 -0.04 -2.76 8.43
CA VAL A 70 0.47 -1.37 8.45
C VAL A 70 -0.44 -0.45 9.26
N LEU A 71 -1.76 -0.55 9.09
CA LEU A 71 -2.73 0.33 9.74
C LEU A 71 -3.04 -0.07 11.19
N GLY A 72 -2.64 -1.28 11.61
CA GLY A 72 -2.82 -1.74 12.99
C GLY A 72 -4.28 -2.06 13.38
N HIS A 73 -5.21 -1.95 12.44
CA HIS A 73 -6.60 -2.33 12.61
C HIS A 73 -7.13 -3.09 11.38
N PRO A 74 -7.97 -4.12 11.57
CA PRO A 74 -8.54 -4.86 10.45
C PRO A 74 -9.43 -3.95 9.60
N ILE A 75 -9.21 -3.96 8.28
CA ILE A 75 -10.11 -3.28 7.34
C ILE A 75 -11.36 -4.14 7.18
N ALA A 76 -12.54 -3.55 7.36
CA ALA A 76 -13.82 -4.21 7.16
C ALA A 76 -13.90 -4.84 5.76
N ALA A 77 -14.32 -6.10 5.68
CA ALA A 77 -14.45 -6.79 4.41
C ALA A 77 -15.53 -6.10 3.55
N PRO A 78 -15.25 -5.77 2.28
CA PRO A 78 -16.23 -5.11 1.43
C PRO A 78 -17.47 -5.98 1.22
N ARG A 79 -18.65 -5.35 1.25
CA ARG A 79 -19.92 -6.01 0.95
C ARG A 79 -20.10 -6.09 -0.56
N TYR A 80 -19.52 -7.14 -1.13
CA TYR A 80 -19.73 -7.48 -2.52
C TYR A 80 -21.19 -7.79 -2.82
N LYS A 81 -21.70 -7.27 -3.94
CA LYS A 81 -23.03 -7.64 -4.45
C LYS A 81 -23.09 -9.16 -4.64
N ARG A 82 -24.05 -9.80 -3.97
CA ARG A 82 -24.33 -11.23 -4.09
C ARG A 82 -25.50 -11.44 -5.03
N ALA A 83 -25.40 -12.45 -5.89
CA ALA A 83 -26.55 -12.92 -6.65
C ALA A 83 -27.60 -13.48 -5.67
N ALA A 84 -28.89 -13.41 -6.03
CA ALA A 84 -29.94 -14.05 -5.26
C ALA A 84 -29.65 -15.55 -5.11
N ASP A 85 -30.06 -16.16 -3.99
CA ASP A 85 -29.71 -17.56 -3.66
C ASP A 85 -30.18 -18.58 -4.71
N HIS A 86 -31.20 -18.23 -5.49
CA HIS A 86 -31.83 -19.00 -6.57
C HIS A 86 -31.43 -18.52 -7.98
N ALA A 87 -30.39 -17.68 -8.10
CA ALA A 87 -29.91 -17.21 -9.38
C ALA A 87 -29.16 -18.31 -10.16
N SER A 88 -29.32 -18.33 -11.48
CA SER A 88 -28.60 -19.28 -12.34
C SER A 88 -27.07 -19.10 -12.23
N PRO A 89 -26.27 -20.16 -12.48
CA PRO A 89 -24.80 -20.09 -12.45
C PRO A 89 -24.24 -18.97 -13.34
N VAL A 90 -24.85 -18.75 -14.50
CA VAL A 90 -24.51 -17.68 -15.44
C VAL A 90 -24.77 -16.30 -14.80
N ARG A 91 -25.94 -16.10 -14.17
CA ARG A 91 -26.27 -14.83 -13.51
C ARG A 91 -25.33 -14.56 -12.33
N ARG A 92 -24.93 -15.59 -11.59
CA ARG A 92 -23.95 -15.50 -10.50
C ARG A 92 -22.56 -15.10 -11.01
N PHE A 93 -22.13 -15.66 -12.15
CA PHE A 93 -20.86 -15.33 -12.79
C PHE A 93 -20.83 -13.91 -13.35
N LEU A 94 -21.93 -13.42 -13.92
CA LEU A 94 -22.04 -12.06 -14.47
C LEU A 94 -22.31 -10.98 -13.42
N THR A 95 -22.66 -11.35 -12.18
CA THR A 95 -22.96 -10.40 -11.09
C THR A 95 -21.86 -9.33 -10.87
N PRO A 96 -20.54 -9.65 -10.90
CA PRO A 96 -19.47 -8.68 -10.72
C PRO A 96 -19.50 -7.52 -11.72
N LEU A 97 -20.02 -7.72 -12.94
CA LEU A 97 -20.14 -6.65 -13.94
C LEU A 97 -21.06 -5.51 -13.48
N THR A 98 -22.02 -5.82 -12.62
CA THR A 98 -22.98 -4.85 -12.07
C THR A 98 -22.60 -4.35 -10.67
N ASP A 99 -21.41 -4.71 -10.20
CA ASP A 99 -20.93 -4.42 -8.85
C ASP A 99 -19.83 -3.35 -8.91
N GLY A 100 -20.17 -2.12 -8.47
CA GLY A 100 -19.24 -0.98 -8.48
C GLY A 100 -17.92 -1.26 -7.75
N GLN A 101 -17.93 -2.09 -6.69
CA GLN A 101 -16.71 -2.42 -5.96
C GLN A 101 -15.75 -3.29 -6.78
N SER A 102 -16.29 -4.12 -7.67
CA SER A 102 -15.47 -4.95 -8.55
C SER A 102 -14.74 -4.08 -9.59
N TRP A 103 -15.37 -3.01 -10.07
CA TRP A 103 -14.75 -2.00 -10.93
C TRP A 103 -13.69 -1.17 -10.18
N LEU A 104 -13.93 -0.81 -8.93
CA LEU A 104 -12.92 -0.15 -8.10
C LEU A 104 -11.71 -1.05 -7.82
N ASN A 105 -11.91 -2.36 -7.67
CA ASN A 105 -10.79 -3.30 -7.55
C ASN A 105 -9.92 -3.33 -8.82
N LEU A 106 -10.54 -3.19 -9.99
CA LEU A 106 -9.85 -3.11 -11.28
C LEU A 106 -9.05 -1.80 -11.37
N LEU A 107 -9.65 -0.67 -10.99
CA LEU A 107 -8.95 0.62 -10.90
C LEU A 107 -7.79 0.57 -9.90
N TRP A 108 -7.97 -0.10 -8.76
CA TRP A 108 -6.91 -0.33 -7.78
C TRP A 108 -5.74 -1.09 -8.40
N GLY A 109 -5.98 -2.13 -9.20
CA GLY A 109 -4.91 -2.87 -9.89
C GLY A 109 -4.07 -2.00 -10.82
N LEU A 110 -4.71 -1.00 -11.47
CA LEU A 110 -4.03 -0.06 -12.36
C LEU A 110 -3.20 0.98 -11.57
N VAL A 111 -3.80 1.59 -10.54
CA VAL A 111 -3.18 2.69 -9.78
C VAL A 111 -2.14 2.18 -8.77
N ASN A 112 -2.36 1.00 -8.17
CA ASN A 112 -1.45 0.45 -7.15
C ASN A 112 -0.09 0.06 -7.74
N PHE A 113 0.00 -0.26 -9.03
CA PHE A 113 1.26 -0.66 -9.65
C PHE A 113 2.37 0.41 -9.59
N PRO A 114 2.20 1.64 -10.11
CA PRO A 114 3.23 2.66 -10.02
C PRO A 114 3.61 3.00 -8.57
N LEU A 115 2.64 2.99 -7.65
CA LEU A 115 2.88 3.21 -6.22
C LEU A 115 3.72 2.09 -5.60
N ALA A 116 3.39 0.82 -5.89
CA ALA A 116 4.13 -0.33 -5.39
C ALA A 116 5.55 -0.38 -5.96
N VAL A 117 5.74 0.00 -7.24
CA VAL A 117 7.07 0.15 -7.84
C VAL A 117 7.88 1.22 -7.12
N ALA A 118 7.31 2.41 -6.92
CA ALA A 118 7.98 3.52 -6.24
C ALA A 118 8.32 3.15 -4.79
N GLY A 119 7.36 2.57 -4.05
CA GLY A 119 7.55 2.11 -2.68
C GLY A 119 8.62 1.04 -2.55
N PHE A 120 8.63 0.05 -3.46
CA PHE A 120 9.66 -0.98 -3.53
C PHE A 120 11.04 -0.39 -3.82
N ALA A 121 11.15 0.46 -4.84
CA ALA A 121 12.41 1.09 -5.23
C ALA A 121 12.98 1.93 -4.08
N VAL A 122 12.14 2.74 -3.42
CA VAL A 122 12.54 3.53 -2.26
C VAL A 122 12.99 2.62 -1.12
N ALA A 123 12.23 1.57 -0.80
CA ALA A 123 12.58 0.64 0.27
C ALA A 123 13.94 -0.03 0.03
N VAL A 124 14.14 -0.57 -1.17
CA VAL A 124 15.40 -1.24 -1.54
C VAL A 124 16.55 -0.24 -1.56
N ALA A 125 16.38 0.94 -2.15
CA ALA A 125 17.42 1.95 -2.23
C ALA A 125 17.84 2.44 -0.84
N TRP A 126 16.88 2.70 0.06
CA TRP A 126 17.17 3.17 1.41
C TRP A 126 17.88 2.12 2.27
N TRP A 127 17.43 0.87 2.18
CA TRP A 127 18.09 -0.25 2.87
C TRP A 127 19.50 -0.48 2.32
N ALA A 128 19.66 -0.51 0.99
CA ALA A 128 20.95 -0.67 0.35
C ALA A 128 21.92 0.46 0.72
N ALA A 129 21.47 1.72 0.68
CA ALA A 129 22.28 2.87 1.06
C ALA A 129 22.68 2.79 2.55
N THR A 130 21.74 2.48 3.44
CA THR A 130 22.02 2.37 4.88
C THR A 130 23.05 1.28 5.15
N VAL A 131 22.86 0.09 4.58
CA VAL A 131 23.78 -1.05 4.77
C VAL A 131 25.14 -0.78 4.15
N ALA A 132 25.18 -0.24 2.93
CA ALA A 132 26.43 0.10 2.25
C ALA A 132 27.22 1.15 3.06
N SER A 133 26.58 2.23 3.49
CA SER A 133 27.23 3.28 4.28
C SER A 133 27.75 2.79 5.63
N LEU A 134 27.00 1.93 6.33
CA LEU A 134 27.44 1.36 7.61
C LEU A 134 28.53 0.29 7.43
N ALA A 135 28.48 -0.48 6.34
CA ALA A 135 29.48 -1.49 6.02
C ALA A 135 30.73 -0.91 5.33
N TYR A 136 30.74 0.38 4.99
CA TYR A 136 31.84 1.05 4.31
C TYR A 136 33.22 0.76 4.93
N PRO A 137 33.42 0.83 6.27
CA PRO A 137 34.72 0.54 6.87
C PRO A 137 35.25 -0.89 6.62
N LEU A 138 34.37 -1.83 6.26
CA LEU A 138 34.73 -3.23 6.02
C LEU A 138 35.19 -3.49 4.57
N TYR A 139 34.68 -2.73 3.60
CA TYR A 139 34.95 -2.96 2.18
C TYR A 139 35.67 -1.80 1.48
N ALA A 140 35.77 -0.62 2.10
CA ALA A 140 36.36 0.56 1.50
C ALA A 140 37.82 0.34 1.08
N TRP A 141 38.59 -0.49 1.82
CA TRP A 141 39.95 -0.86 1.43
C TRP A 141 40.03 -1.58 0.08
N VAL A 142 39.00 -2.36 -0.28
CA VAL A 142 38.92 -3.04 -1.60
C VAL A 142 38.70 -2.00 -2.67
N ILE A 143 37.73 -1.10 -2.46
CA ILE A 143 37.40 -0.04 -3.41
C ILE A 143 38.61 0.84 -3.66
N HIS A 144 39.31 1.26 -2.60
CA HIS A 144 40.50 2.09 -2.71
C HIS A 144 41.61 1.39 -3.51
N ARG A 145 41.79 0.07 -3.32
CA ARG A 145 42.75 -0.72 -4.12
C ARG A 145 42.38 -0.85 -5.59
N THR A 146 41.09 -0.89 -5.92
CA THR A 146 40.61 -1.15 -7.28
C THR A 146 40.32 0.12 -8.09
N ALA A 147 39.82 1.16 -7.44
CA ALA A 147 39.35 2.41 -8.06
C ALA A 147 40.39 3.55 -7.92
N GLY A 148 41.39 3.40 -7.05
CA GLY A 148 42.38 4.42 -6.74
C GLY A 148 41.81 5.62 -5.96
N ASP A 149 42.57 6.71 -5.92
CA ASP A 149 42.35 7.92 -5.10
C ASP A 149 41.28 8.86 -5.69
N ASN A 150 40.14 8.33 -6.13
CA ASN A 150 39.04 9.11 -6.72
C ASN A 150 37.66 8.67 -6.20
N ASP A 151 37.58 8.26 -4.93
CA ASP A 151 36.29 7.92 -4.34
C ASP A 151 35.46 9.19 -4.08
N GLY A 152 34.15 9.15 -4.31
CA GLY A 152 33.27 10.30 -4.11
C GLY A 152 33.27 10.81 -2.66
N LEU A 153 33.56 9.91 -1.70
CA LEU A 153 33.72 10.26 -0.29
C LEU A 153 35.00 11.03 0.02
N GLU A 154 36.08 10.82 -0.74
CA GLU A 154 37.35 11.53 -0.57
C GLU A 154 37.19 13.02 -0.89
N TYR A 155 36.48 13.33 -1.98
CA TYR A 155 36.10 14.71 -2.29
C TYR A 155 35.27 15.34 -1.17
N ALA A 156 34.34 14.58 -0.58
CA ALA A 156 33.49 15.06 0.51
C ALA A 156 34.27 15.32 1.81
N THR A 157 35.19 14.43 2.21
CA THR A 157 36.02 14.62 3.41
C THR A 157 37.03 15.74 3.25
N ARG A 158 37.60 15.88 2.05
CA ARG A 158 38.51 16.97 1.71
C ARG A 158 37.82 18.33 1.77
N TRP A 159 36.59 18.42 1.26
CA TRP A 159 35.77 19.63 1.34
C TRP A 159 35.36 19.97 2.78
N LEU A 160 35.14 18.95 3.63
CA LEU A 160 34.89 19.10 5.06
C LEU A 160 36.15 19.48 5.87
N GLY A 161 37.34 19.48 5.25
CA GLY A 161 38.61 19.74 5.92
C GLY A 161 39.11 18.59 6.81
N TRP A 162 38.53 17.39 6.70
CA TRP A 162 38.92 16.21 7.47
C TRP A 162 40.09 15.43 6.83
N GLY A 163 40.51 15.88 5.64
CA GLY A 163 41.61 15.31 4.87
C GLY A 163 41.24 14.01 4.15
N ASP A 164 42.27 13.37 3.60
CA ASP A 164 42.14 12.21 2.72
C ASP A 164 42.43 10.90 3.49
N SER A 165 42.21 10.90 4.82
CA SER A 165 42.48 9.74 5.65
C SER A 165 41.35 8.71 5.58
N TYR A 166 41.70 7.42 5.54
CA TYR A 166 40.74 6.30 5.54
C TYR A 166 39.76 6.36 6.72
N LEU A 167 40.24 6.82 7.88
CA LEU A 167 39.40 6.99 9.08
C LEU A 167 38.37 8.11 8.91
N ALA A 168 38.74 9.24 8.29
CA ALA A 168 37.81 10.32 8.02
C ALA A 168 36.70 9.90 7.04
N MET A 169 37.05 9.18 5.97
CA MET A 169 36.08 8.66 5.00
C MET A 169 35.14 7.63 5.64
N SER A 170 35.71 6.72 6.44
CA SER A 170 34.94 5.72 7.18
C SER A 170 33.98 6.36 8.19
N ALA A 171 34.44 7.38 8.92
CA ALA A 171 33.60 8.11 9.85
C ALA A 171 32.46 8.83 9.13
N LEU A 172 32.75 9.51 8.01
CA LEU A 172 31.72 10.19 7.21
C LEU A 172 30.69 9.22 6.65
N ALA A 173 31.12 8.08 6.10
CA ALA A 173 30.22 7.04 5.60
C ALA A 173 29.31 6.49 6.70
N VAL A 174 29.88 6.17 7.87
CA VAL A 174 29.10 5.66 9.02
C VAL A 174 28.13 6.70 9.53
N LEU A 175 28.53 7.98 9.62
CA LEU A 175 27.63 9.08 9.99
C LEU A 175 26.49 9.23 8.98
N GLY A 176 26.77 9.20 7.68
CA GLY A 176 25.76 9.21 6.64
C GLY A 176 24.81 8.01 6.74
N GLY A 177 25.35 6.82 6.99
CA GLY A 177 24.59 5.59 7.23
C GLY A 177 23.69 5.67 8.47
N LEU A 178 24.17 6.28 9.56
CA LEU A 178 23.39 6.53 10.77
C LEU A 178 22.25 7.51 10.51
N VAL A 179 22.50 8.60 9.77
CA VAL A 179 21.45 9.55 9.36
C VAL A 179 20.41 8.84 8.51
N MET A 180 20.82 8.03 7.53
CA MET A 180 19.91 7.23 6.71
C MET A 180 19.11 6.23 7.56
N ALA A 181 19.74 5.56 8.52
CA ALA A 181 19.07 4.63 9.44
C ALA A 181 18.01 5.32 10.32
N VAL A 182 18.27 6.56 10.75
CA VAL A 182 17.31 7.37 11.53
C VAL A 182 16.15 7.84 10.65
N LEU A 183 16.40 8.19 9.39
CA LEU A 183 15.38 8.61 8.43
C LEU A 183 14.58 7.43 7.85
N LEU A 184 15.14 6.23 7.86
CA LEU A 184 14.53 4.99 7.35
C LEU A 184 13.08 4.79 7.84
N PRO A 185 12.75 4.78 9.15
CA PRO A 185 11.38 4.60 9.60
C PRO A 185 10.44 5.72 9.16
N LEU A 186 10.92 6.96 8.99
CA LEU A 186 10.08 8.06 8.54
C LEU A 186 9.72 7.91 7.05
N VAL A 187 10.72 7.60 6.22
CA VAL A 187 10.55 7.49 4.77
C VAL A 187 9.69 6.29 4.41
N LEU A 188 10.00 5.10 4.97
CA LEU A 188 9.24 3.89 4.68
C LEU A 188 7.80 4.03 5.17
N ARG A 189 7.59 4.63 6.35
CA ARG A 189 6.24 4.86 6.87
C ARG A 189 5.46 5.87 6.05
N GLY A 190 6.10 6.93 5.56
CA GLY A 190 5.46 7.91 4.68
C GLY A 190 4.90 7.24 3.42
N PHE A 191 5.73 6.45 2.73
CA PHE A 191 5.31 5.70 1.54
C PHE A 191 4.29 4.61 1.85
N ALA A 192 4.47 3.87 2.95
CA ALA A 192 3.53 2.84 3.35
C ALA A 192 2.14 3.45 3.66
N LEU A 193 2.08 4.61 4.31
CA LEU A 193 0.82 5.30 4.62
C LEU A 193 0.15 5.90 3.39
N THR A 194 0.89 6.49 2.45
CA THR A 194 0.29 7.02 1.20
C THR A 194 -0.30 5.90 0.37
N GLN A 195 0.44 4.81 0.21
CA GLN A 195 -0.04 3.64 -0.51
C GLN A 195 -1.20 2.94 0.22
N ALA A 196 -1.13 2.81 1.54
CA ALA A 196 -2.20 2.23 2.35
C ALA A 196 -3.46 3.10 2.34
N GLY A 197 -3.31 4.43 2.37
CA GLY A 197 -4.42 5.39 2.31
C GLY A 197 -5.16 5.30 0.98
N LEU A 198 -4.44 5.27 -0.15
CA LEU A 198 -5.04 5.10 -1.48
C LEU A 198 -5.68 3.72 -1.64
N GLY A 199 -5.02 2.67 -1.16
CA GLY A 199 -5.58 1.31 -1.14
C GLY A 199 -6.88 1.25 -0.34
N ARG A 200 -6.92 1.86 0.84
CA ARG A 200 -8.14 1.94 1.67
C ARG A 200 -9.24 2.72 0.98
N GLY A 201 -8.94 3.90 0.41
CA GLY A 201 -9.92 4.72 -0.28
C GLY A 201 -10.59 4.00 -1.45
N LEU A 202 -9.79 3.31 -2.27
CA LEU A 202 -10.31 2.58 -3.43
C LEU A 202 -11.03 1.27 -3.03
N LEU A 203 -10.52 0.55 -2.04
CA LEU A 203 -11.05 -0.77 -1.66
C LEU A 203 -12.22 -0.71 -0.67
N ALA A 204 -12.45 0.41 0.00
CA ALA A 204 -13.51 0.56 1.02
C ALA A 204 -14.57 1.62 0.72
N SER A 205 -14.36 2.52 -0.26
CA SER A 205 -15.25 3.68 -0.49
C SER A 205 -16.73 3.32 -0.65
N LEU A 206 -17.08 2.31 -1.45
CA LEU A 206 -18.49 1.94 -1.65
C LEU A 206 -19.08 1.19 -0.45
N SER A 207 -18.26 0.44 0.29
CA SER A 207 -18.72 -0.31 1.47
C SER A 207 -19.00 0.59 2.68
N GLU A 208 -18.23 1.69 2.81
CA GLU A 208 -18.49 2.71 3.84
C GLU A 208 -19.79 3.49 3.59
N MET A 209 -20.16 3.71 2.32
CA MET A 209 -21.42 4.40 1.97
C MET A 209 -22.68 3.56 2.25
N ASP A 210 -22.60 2.25 2.04
CA ASP A 210 -23.73 1.32 2.25
C ASP A 210 -23.93 0.92 3.72
N THR A 211 -23.02 1.31 4.62
CA THR A 211 -23.20 1.06 6.05
C THR A 211 -24.30 2.02 6.54
N PRO A 212 -25.45 1.53 7.06
CA PRO A 212 -26.48 2.39 7.61
C PRO A 212 -25.82 3.24 8.70
N ARG A 213 -25.74 4.56 8.47
CA ARG A 213 -25.28 5.46 9.52
C ARG A 213 -26.22 5.22 10.71
N PRO A 214 -25.69 4.95 11.92
CA PRO A 214 -26.54 5.00 13.09
C PRO A 214 -27.26 6.36 13.05
N PRO A 215 -28.56 6.42 13.39
CA PRO A 215 -29.28 7.69 13.37
C PRO A 215 -28.43 8.69 14.12
N VAL A 216 -28.12 9.81 13.46
CA VAL A 216 -27.38 10.90 14.10
C VAL A 216 -28.27 11.35 15.24
N ARG A 217 -28.02 10.83 16.45
CA ARG A 217 -28.60 11.35 17.68
C ARG A 217 -28.03 12.74 17.83
N THR A 218 -28.70 13.71 17.22
CA THR A 218 -28.44 15.10 17.51
C THR A 218 -28.86 15.30 18.97
N VAL A 219 -28.10 16.09 19.71
CA VAL A 219 -28.42 16.46 21.10
C VAL A 219 -29.87 16.98 21.20
N THR A 220 -30.38 17.58 20.13
CA THR A 220 -31.78 18.01 20.00
C THR A 220 -32.77 16.85 19.95
N ALA A 221 -32.46 15.76 19.24
CA ALA A 221 -33.32 14.58 19.15
C ALA A 221 -33.37 13.83 20.49
N ASP A 222 -32.24 13.69 21.20
CA ASP A 222 -32.22 13.11 22.54
C ASP A 222 -33.00 14.00 23.54
N ALA A 223 -32.84 15.34 23.46
CA ALA A 223 -33.57 16.26 24.32
C ALA A 223 -35.10 16.26 24.05
N GLU A 224 -35.52 16.08 22.80
CA GLU A 224 -36.94 15.93 22.45
C GLU A 224 -37.52 14.63 22.99
N VAL A 225 -36.79 13.51 22.84
CA VAL A 225 -37.21 12.21 23.37
C VAL A 225 -37.32 12.26 24.90
N THR A 226 -36.39 12.91 25.58
CA THR A 226 -36.46 13.09 27.04
C THR A 226 -37.67 13.95 27.44
N ARG A 227 -37.94 15.07 26.75
CA ARG A 227 -39.12 15.91 27.03
C ARG A 227 -40.44 15.17 26.79
N VAL A 228 -40.53 14.39 25.72
CA VAL A 228 -41.73 13.60 25.41
C VAL A 228 -41.93 12.52 26.47
N HIS A 229 -40.86 11.89 26.92
CA HIS A 229 -40.91 10.90 28.00
C HIS A 229 -41.36 11.50 29.33
N GLU A 230 -40.85 12.68 29.71
CA GLU A 230 -41.29 13.41 30.91
C GLU A 230 -42.77 13.85 30.84
N ARG A 231 -43.26 14.25 29.66
CA ARG A 231 -44.68 14.60 29.49
C ARG A 231 -45.61 13.39 29.58
N LEU A 232 -45.17 12.24 29.09
CA LEU A 232 -45.94 10.99 29.15
C LEU A 232 -45.92 10.37 30.55
N SER A 233 -44.89 10.59 31.35
CA SER A 233 -44.84 10.12 32.74
C SER A 233 -45.56 11.03 33.74
N ALA A 234 -45.83 12.28 33.35
CA ALA A 234 -46.56 13.26 34.16
C ALA A 234 -48.07 13.31 33.88
N ALA A 235 -48.56 12.58 32.88
CA ALA A 235 -49.98 12.43 32.53
C ALA A 235 -50.56 11.12 33.06
#